data_AF-A0ABC8KE57-F1
#
_entry.id   AF-A0ABC8KE57-F1
#
_cell.length_a   1.000
_cell.length_b   1.000
_cell.length_c   1.000
_cell.angle_alpha   90.00
_cell.angle_beta   90.00
_cell.angle_gamma   90.00
#
_symmetry.space_group_name_H-M   'P 1'
#
loop_
_entity.id
_entity.type
_entity.pdbx_description
1 polymer ?
#
loop_
_entity_poly.entity_id
_entity_poly.type
_entity_poly.pdbx_seq_one_letter_code
_entity_poly.pdbx_strand_id
1 'polypeptide(L)'
;MPSWRINSTIKLITYTNELVDGKPFITSSNCLPVKALNREPAGHAFHSAALKLHGCAEEADDEGSDKKPGDDNNKEKEYVPSFNSYSNKGKKKSGTQQQDHYALLGLSNLRYLATEDQIRKSYREAALKHHPDKMASLLLAEETEESKEAKKEEIESRFKGIQEAYEVLMDPIKRRIFDSTDEFDDEVPNDCSPQDFFKVFGPAFKRNARWSVNQRIPDLGDENTKLKDVDKFYNFWYGFKSWREFPDEEEHDLEQADSREERRWMEKENARATAKARKEEHARIRTLVDNAYRKDPRIVKRKEEEKAEKQQKKEAKLMAKKKQEEEAAIAAEEEKRRKEEEEKRAVESAQQQKKAKEKEKKLIRKERSRLRTLSAPVVSQRLLDISEEDIENLCMSLNLNQLQKLCDKMGDKEGVELAKVVKDVCSNNHEEANSKEKESEKTNGGTEPSNGISQLTQKKQQPWSKEEIDMLRKGVIKYPKGTSRRWEVISEYIGTGRSVEEILKATKTVLLQKPDSAKAFDSFLEKRKPTVSIASPLSTREELGESLPKAEPASTETVVGKSSDNNGEASGSSDTDGWSAVQERALVQALKTFPKETSQRWERVAAAVPGKTVIQCKKKFAELKELIRSKKTGV
;
A
#
# COMPACT_ATOMS: atom_id res chain seq x y z
N MET A 1 -41.99 5.50 28.69
CA MET A 1 -42.03 6.64 29.64
C MET A 1 -42.69 6.15 30.92
N PRO A 2 -42.26 6.52 32.14
CA PRO A 2 -41.14 7.39 32.55
C PRO A 2 -39.99 6.56 33.21
N SER A 3 -38.95 7.11 33.83
CA SER A 3 -38.10 8.28 33.52
C SER A 3 -36.70 7.97 34.10
N TRP A 4 -35.64 8.56 33.53
CA TRP A 4 -34.28 8.31 34.00
C TRP A 4 -34.00 9.10 35.30
N ARG A 5 -33.47 8.43 36.33
CA ARG A 5 -32.66 9.07 37.39
C ARG A 5 -31.45 8.21 37.70
N ILE A 6 -30.27 8.69 37.31
CA ILE A 6 -28.98 8.13 37.70
C ILE A 6 -28.66 8.67 39.09
N ASN A 7 -28.98 7.90 40.14
CA ASN A 7 -28.50 8.17 41.49
C ASN A 7 -27.16 7.46 41.70
N SER A 8 -26.09 8.05 41.17
CA SER A 8 -24.71 7.63 41.42
C SER A 8 -24.29 7.98 42.85
N THR A 9 -24.78 7.20 43.83
CA THR A 9 -24.33 7.26 45.22
C THR A 9 -23.01 6.51 45.37
N ILE A 10 -21.92 7.15 44.94
CA ILE A 10 -20.57 6.77 45.37
C ILE A 10 -20.52 6.98 46.88
N LYS A 11 -20.56 5.89 47.66
CA LYS A 11 -20.37 5.97 49.11
C LYS A 11 -18.90 6.29 49.38
N LEU A 12 -18.64 7.53 49.78
CA LEU A 12 -17.33 7.96 50.26
C LEU A 12 -16.91 7.09 51.45
N ILE A 13 -15.68 6.57 51.45
CA ILE A 13 -15.07 6.03 52.67
C ILE A 13 -14.50 7.24 53.41
N THR A 14 -15.30 7.82 54.30
CA THR A 14 -14.83 8.81 55.27
C THR A 14 -14.15 8.09 56.43
N TYR A 15 -12.99 8.60 56.86
CA TYR A 15 -12.54 8.35 58.22
C TYR A 15 -13.45 9.15 59.15
N THR A 16 -14.20 8.47 60.00
CA THR A 16 -15.06 9.11 61.00
C THR A 16 -14.19 9.72 62.11
N ASN A 17 -14.23 11.04 62.26
CA ASN A 17 -13.63 11.74 63.41
C ASN A 17 -14.38 11.48 64.73
N GLU A 18 -15.43 10.66 64.71
CA GLU A 18 -16.24 10.29 65.86
C GLU A 18 -15.84 8.90 66.38
N LEU A 19 -14.86 8.89 67.29
CA LEU A 19 -14.72 7.80 68.26
C LEU A 19 -15.89 7.88 69.26
N VAL A 20 -17.06 7.38 68.86
CA VAL A 20 -18.18 7.21 69.79
C VAL A 20 -17.79 6.16 70.84
N ASP A 21 -17.72 6.59 72.10
CA ASP A 21 -17.54 5.78 73.31
C ASP A 21 -16.27 4.91 73.41
N GLY A 22 -15.20 5.27 72.71
CA GLY A 22 -13.83 4.82 73.04
C GLY A 22 -13.57 3.31 72.97
N LYS A 23 -14.41 2.54 72.25
CA LYS A 23 -14.24 1.09 72.05
C LYS A 23 -13.95 0.78 70.57
N PRO A 24 -13.01 -0.14 70.27
CA PRO A 24 -12.64 -0.43 68.89
C PRO A 24 -13.79 -1.12 68.13
N PHE A 25 -14.24 -0.48 67.05
CA PHE A 25 -15.25 -1.03 66.15
C PHE A 25 -14.62 -2.05 65.19
N ILE A 26 -14.82 -3.34 65.47
CA ILE A 26 -14.34 -4.43 64.61
C ILE A 26 -15.41 -4.74 63.56
N THR A 27 -15.08 -4.54 62.29
CA THR A 27 -15.88 -5.07 61.17
C THR A 27 -15.17 -6.25 60.51
N SER A 28 -15.91 -7.33 60.26
CA SER A 28 -15.41 -8.50 59.54
C SER A 28 -15.85 -8.43 58.07
N SER A 29 -14.89 -8.46 57.15
CA SER A 29 -15.17 -8.69 55.73
C SER A 29 -15.27 -10.18 55.44
N ASN A 30 -16.12 -10.57 54.49
CA ASN A 30 -16.33 -11.97 54.08
C ASN A 30 -15.21 -12.55 53.20
N CYS A 31 -14.04 -11.91 53.13
CA CYS A 31 -12.86 -12.42 52.42
C CYS A 31 -11.84 -13.03 53.39
N LEU A 32 -11.50 -14.30 53.15
CA LEU A 32 -10.39 -14.97 53.83
C LEU A 32 -9.07 -14.20 53.57
N PRO A 33 -8.14 -14.15 54.54
CA PRO A 33 -6.87 -13.45 54.37
C PRO A 33 -6.01 -14.18 53.32
N VAL A 34 -5.97 -13.62 52.11
CA VAL A 34 -5.09 -14.09 51.03
C VAL A 34 -3.64 -13.84 51.46
N LYS A 35 -2.87 -14.93 51.61
CA LYS A 35 -1.43 -14.84 51.90
C LYS A 35 -0.72 -14.08 50.78
N ALA A 36 -0.18 -12.91 51.14
CA ALA A 36 0.86 -12.13 50.47
C ALA A 36 1.01 -12.32 48.94
N LEU A 37 0.37 -11.44 48.18
CA LEU A 37 0.91 -10.98 46.90
C LEU A 37 1.52 -9.59 47.12
N ASN A 38 2.67 -9.31 46.52
CA ASN A 38 3.45 -8.07 46.69
C ASN A 38 2.74 -6.84 46.07
N ARG A 39 1.63 -6.40 46.68
CA ARG A 39 0.87 -5.20 46.34
C ARG A 39 0.26 -4.61 47.61
N GLU A 40 0.51 -3.34 47.85
CA GLU A 40 -0.23 -2.60 48.87
C GLU A 40 -1.71 -2.46 48.46
N PRO A 41 -2.65 -2.48 49.43
CA PRO A 41 -4.01 -2.04 49.16
C PRO A 41 -3.99 -0.57 48.74
N ALA A 42 -4.86 -0.18 47.81
CA ALA A 42 -4.81 1.12 47.14
C ALA A 42 -4.95 2.31 48.11
N GLY A 43 -3.80 2.89 48.52
CA GLY A 43 -3.71 3.97 49.50
C GLY A 43 -4.00 5.37 48.94
N HIS A 44 -3.61 6.40 49.70
CA HIS A 44 -3.89 7.82 49.41
C HIS A 44 -3.56 8.26 47.98
N ALA A 45 -2.50 7.73 47.35
CA ALA A 45 -2.13 8.06 45.97
C ALA A 45 -3.20 7.66 44.93
N PHE A 46 -3.93 6.56 45.15
CA PHE A 46 -5.05 6.18 44.28
C PHE A 46 -6.28 7.08 44.55
N HIS A 47 -6.53 7.42 45.81
CA HIS A 47 -7.63 8.30 46.20
C HIS A 47 -7.46 9.73 45.65
N SER A 48 -6.25 10.30 45.75
CA SER A 48 -5.96 11.62 45.19
C SER A 48 -6.00 11.65 43.66
N ALA A 49 -5.55 10.58 42.99
CA ALA A 49 -5.72 10.45 41.54
C ALA A 49 -7.20 10.36 41.13
N ALA A 50 -8.03 9.63 41.89
CA ALA A 50 -9.48 9.53 41.65
C ALA A 50 -10.21 10.86 41.89
N LEU A 51 -9.85 11.61 42.94
CA LEU A 51 -10.39 12.94 43.21
C LEU A 51 -10.04 13.94 42.09
N LYS A 52 -8.79 13.92 41.59
CA LYS A 52 -8.39 14.72 40.42
C LYS A 52 -9.17 14.34 39.15
N LEU A 53 -9.38 13.05 38.91
CA LEU A 53 -10.16 12.55 37.77
C LEU A 53 -11.66 12.92 37.82
N HIS A 54 -12.22 13.11 39.02
CA HIS A 54 -13.61 13.53 39.22
C HIS A 54 -13.77 15.05 39.47
N GLY A 55 -12.70 15.83 39.43
CA GLY A 55 -12.77 17.29 39.62
C GLY A 55 -13.13 17.71 41.05
N CYS A 56 -12.81 16.89 42.05
CA CYS A 56 -13.11 17.12 43.46
C CYS A 56 -11.85 17.41 44.30
N ALA A 57 -10.80 17.93 43.68
CA ALA A 57 -9.62 18.43 44.38
C ALA A 57 -9.77 19.95 44.59
N GLU A 58 -9.62 20.43 45.81
CA GLU A 58 -9.38 21.85 46.05
C GLU A 58 -7.96 22.19 45.58
N GLU A 59 -7.83 23.25 44.79
CA GLU A 59 -6.54 23.83 44.42
C GLU A 59 -5.95 24.45 45.69
N ALA A 60 -4.78 23.97 46.13
CA ALA A 60 -3.99 24.67 47.13
C ALA A 60 -3.25 25.80 46.43
N ASP A 61 -3.55 27.05 46.79
CA ASP A 61 -2.93 28.24 46.19
C ASP A 61 -1.40 28.20 46.33
N ASP A 62 -0.70 28.22 45.19
CA ASP A 62 0.72 28.56 45.11
C ASP A 62 0.89 29.57 43.96
N GLU A 63 1.48 30.73 44.27
CA GLU A 63 1.38 31.92 43.43
C GLU A 63 2.38 31.91 42.26
N GLY A 64 1.91 32.30 41.07
CA GLY A 64 2.73 33.08 40.14
C GLY A 64 3.49 32.34 39.04
N SER A 65 2.85 32.10 37.89
CA SER A 65 3.21 32.85 36.67
C SER A 65 2.27 32.56 35.49
N ASP A 66 1.86 33.65 34.81
CA ASP A 66 0.90 33.65 33.71
C ASP A 66 1.31 32.81 32.49
N LYS A 67 0.35 32.07 31.94
CA LYS A 67 0.35 31.63 30.52
C LYS A 67 -1.03 31.82 29.89
N LYS A 68 -1.11 32.71 28.90
CA LYS A 68 -2.26 32.76 27.99
C LYS A 68 -2.28 31.52 27.06
N PRO A 69 -3.46 30.99 26.72
CA PRO A 69 -3.60 29.83 25.83
C PRO A 69 -3.49 30.23 24.35
N GLY A 70 -2.97 29.34 23.50
CA GLY A 70 -2.80 29.61 22.08
C GLY A 70 -2.35 28.41 21.24
N ASP A 71 -3.35 27.65 20.78
CA ASP A 71 -3.37 26.80 19.58
C ASP A 71 -2.56 25.48 19.53
N ASP A 72 -3.14 24.54 18.77
CA ASP A 72 -2.76 23.13 18.67
C ASP A 72 -1.48 22.90 17.85
N ASN A 73 -0.67 21.95 18.31
CA ASN A 73 -0.02 21.01 17.38
C ASN A 73 0.40 19.73 18.14
N ASN A 74 -0.24 18.61 17.78
CA ASN A 74 0.07 17.29 18.33
C ASN A 74 1.43 16.79 17.84
N LYS A 75 2.48 17.16 18.58
CA LYS A 75 3.82 16.57 18.49
C LYS A 75 4.11 15.95 19.84
N GLU A 76 4.21 14.62 19.89
CA GLU A 76 4.54 13.89 21.11
C GLU A 76 5.76 14.53 21.77
N LYS A 77 5.55 15.14 22.95
CA LYS A 77 6.65 15.56 23.81
C LYS A 77 7.25 14.30 24.39
N GLU A 78 8.20 13.74 23.66
CA GLU A 78 9.19 12.84 24.22
C GLU A 78 9.85 13.55 25.40
N TYR A 79 9.45 13.17 26.62
CA TYR A 79 10.05 13.68 27.85
C TYR A 79 11.45 13.08 27.96
N VAL A 80 12.38 13.66 27.23
CA VAL A 80 13.81 13.57 27.49
C VAL A 80 14.09 14.66 28.52
N PRO A 81 14.49 14.33 29.76
CA PRO A 81 15.01 15.33 30.68
C PRO A 81 16.17 16.05 29.98
N SER A 82 16.05 17.37 29.82
CA SER A 82 17.16 18.19 29.35
C SER A 82 18.28 18.03 30.38
N PHE A 83 19.33 17.30 30.01
CA PHE A 83 20.42 16.98 30.91
C PHE A 83 21.15 18.28 31.24
N ASN A 84 20.89 18.84 32.43
CA ASN A 84 21.74 19.90 32.95
C ASN A 84 23.15 19.34 33.03
N SER A 85 24.09 20.04 32.40
CA SER A 85 25.52 19.70 32.31
C SER A 85 26.09 19.39 33.70
N TYR A 86 26.03 18.12 34.11
CA TYR A 86 26.77 17.63 35.26
C TYR A 86 28.23 17.56 34.82
N SER A 87 29.04 18.51 35.29
CA SER A 87 30.51 18.39 35.25
C SER A 87 30.85 17.10 35.99
N ASN A 88 31.31 16.09 35.24
CA ASN A 88 32.09 15.02 35.80
C ASN A 88 33.40 15.66 36.27
N LYS A 89 33.50 15.95 37.58
CA LYS A 89 34.74 16.45 38.22
C LYS A 89 35.93 15.47 38.16
N GLY A 90 35.78 14.35 37.46
CA GLY A 90 36.86 13.45 37.08
C GLY A 90 37.28 13.75 35.64
N LYS A 91 38.54 14.16 35.46
CA LYS A 91 39.22 14.28 34.16
C LYS A 91 38.84 13.12 33.24
N LYS A 92 38.48 13.39 31.98
CA LYS A 92 38.42 12.37 30.91
C LYS A 92 39.81 11.75 30.71
N LYS A 93 40.14 10.73 31.51
CA LYS A 93 41.31 9.87 31.30
C LYS A 93 40.96 8.87 30.21
N SER A 94 41.17 9.25 28.96
CA SER A 94 41.25 8.28 27.86
C SER A 94 42.27 7.18 28.22
N GLY A 95 41.80 5.93 28.31
CA GLY A 95 42.64 4.75 28.45
C GLY A 95 43.04 4.30 29.86
N THR A 96 42.37 4.73 30.95
CA THR A 96 42.49 4.02 32.25
C THR A 96 41.33 3.06 32.42
N GLN A 97 41.59 1.78 32.74
CA GLN A 97 40.54 0.81 33.08
C GLN A 97 39.62 1.40 34.15
N GLN A 98 38.34 1.58 33.82
CA GLN A 98 37.34 2.07 34.75
C GLN A 98 37.22 1.05 35.89
N GLN A 99 37.42 1.48 37.14
CA GLN A 99 37.37 0.57 38.28
C GLN A 99 35.97 -0.03 38.39
N ASP A 100 35.86 -1.36 38.52
CA ASP A 100 34.57 -2.01 38.70
C ASP A 100 34.01 -1.65 40.08
N HIS A 101 33.15 -0.63 40.10
CA HIS A 101 32.47 -0.14 41.30
C HIS A 101 31.61 -1.22 41.97
N TYR A 102 31.07 -2.19 41.23
CA TYR A 102 30.38 -3.33 41.83
C TYR A 102 31.37 -4.28 42.51
N ALA A 103 32.52 -4.57 41.91
CA ALA A 103 33.56 -5.38 42.52
C ALA A 103 34.14 -4.73 43.80
N LEU A 104 34.33 -3.41 43.80
CA LEU A 104 34.78 -2.65 44.99
C LEU A 104 33.81 -2.76 46.17
N LEU A 105 32.50 -2.83 45.90
CA LEU A 105 31.47 -3.07 46.92
C LEU A 105 31.21 -4.58 47.17
N GLY A 106 31.92 -5.50 46.52
CA GLY A 106 31.66 -6.96 46.65
C GLY A 106 30.35 -7.43 45.99
N LEU A 107 29.79 -6.63 45.08
CA LEU A 107 28.57 -6.89 44.31
C LEU A 107 28.83 -7.40 42.89
N SER A 108 30.05 -7.86 42.58
CA SER A 108 30.45 -8.37 41.25
C SER A 108 29.52 -9.45 40.68
N ASN A 109 28.89 -10.26 41.53
CA ASN A 109 27.93 -11.30 41.12
C ASN A 109 26.55 -10.75 40.73
N LEU A 110 26.21 -9.53 41.16
CA LEU A 110 24.91 -8.89 40.92
C LEU A 110 24.99 -7.82 39.82
N ARG A 111 26.07 -7.03 39.79
CA ARG A 111 26.28 -5.88 38.88
C ARG A 111 25.00 -5.04 38.74
N TYR A 112 24.55 -4.74 37.53
CA TYR A 112 23.32 -3.98 37.24
C TYR A 112 22.03 -4.54 37.88
N LEU A 113 22.00 -5.80 38.33
CA LEU A 113 20.85 -6.38 39.05
C LEU A 113 20.81 -6.03 40.56
N ALA A 114 21.87 -5.41 41.11
CA ALA A 114 21.92 -5.05 42.52
C ALA A 114 20.85 -4.00 42.87
N THR A 115 20.04 -4.27 43.90
CA THR A 115 19.07 -3.31 44.44
C THR A 115 19.78 -2.21 45.24
N GLU A 116 19.14 -1.04 45.37
CA GLU A 116 19.69 0.04 46.22
C GLU A 116 19.93 -0.41 47.66
N ASP A 117 19.06 -1.24 48.24
CA ASP A 117 19.25 -1.76 49.59
C ASP A 117 20.48 -2.68 49.70
N GLN A 118 20.78 -3.46 48.66
CA GLN A 118 22.00 -4.26 48.57
C GLN A 118 23.24 -3.36 48.42
N ILE A 119 23.17 -2.27 47.67
CA ILE A 119 24.26 -1.27 47.53
C ILE A 119 24.48 -0.54 48.86
N ARG A 120 23.43 -0.06 49.54
CA ARG A 120 23.51 0.56 50.88
C ARG A 120 23.97 -0.41 51.97
N LYS A 121 23.69 -1.71 51.84
CA LYS A 121 24.20 -2.73 52.77
C LYS A 121 25.68 -3.02 52.51
N SER A 122 26.04 -3.35 51.28
CA SER A 122 27.40 -3.71 50.89
C SER A 122 28.39 -2.56 51.07
N TYR A 123 28.00 -1.30 50.80
CA TYR A 123 28.82 -0.14 51.13
C TYR A 123 29.09 -0.01 52.63
N ARG A 124 28.09 -0.21 53.50
CA ARG A 124 28.32 -0.19 54.95
C ARG A 124 29.28 -1.29 55.39
N GLU A 125 29.16 -2.50 54.83
CA GLU A 125 30.06 -3.62 55.11
C GLU A 125 31.48 -3.37 54.57
N ALA A 126 31.61 -2.87 53.35
CA ALA A 126 32.89 -2.54 52.70
C ALA A 126 33.59 -1.37 53.40
N ALA A 127 32.88 -0.28 53.70
CA ALA A 127 33.42 0.85 54.46
C ALA A 127 33.85 0.41 55.87
N LEU A 128 33.05 -0.40 56.58
CA LEU A 128 33.43 -0.95 57.88
C LEU A 128 34.60 -1.94 57.83
N LYS A 129 34.90 -2.54 56.67
CA LYS A 129 36.03 -3.46 56.46
C LYS A 129 37.30 -2.75 55.99
N HIS A 130 37.17 -1.67 55.23
CA HIS A 130 38.28 -0.97 54.58
C HIS A 130 38.53 0.45 55.11
N HIS A 131 37.88 0.84 56.22
CA HIS A 131 38.16 2.09 56.90
C HIS A 131 39.64 2.16 57.33
N PRO A 132 40.35 3.29 57.09
CA PRO A 132 41.78 3.40 57.37
C PRO A 132 42.14 3.06 58.83
N ASP A 133 41.34 3.54 59.79
CA ASP A 133 41.50 3.24 61.22
C ASP A 133 41.57 1.73 61.55
N LYS A 134 40.76 0.90 60.88
CA LYS A 134 40.77 -0.56 61.08
C LYS A 134 41.91 -1.26 60.36
N MET A 135 42.35 -0.70 59.24
CA MET A 135 43.48 -1.21 58.46
C MET A 135 44.84 -0.75 59.03
N ALA A 136 44.87 0.18 59.99
CA ALA A 136 46.09 0.61 60.68
C ALA A 136 46.88 -0.56 61.32
N SER A 137 46.18 -1.63 61.72
CA SER A 137 46.81 -2.87 62.20
C SER A 137 47.70 -3.56 61.15
N LEU A 138 47.40 -3.41 59.85
CA LEU A 138 48.20 -3.93 58.75
C LEU A 138 49.41 -3.03 58.41
N LEU A 139 49.35 -1.75 58.78
CA LEU A 139 50.49 -0.82 58.67
C LEU A 139 51.55 -1.08 59.75
N LEU A 140 51.11 -1.45 60.96
CA LEU A 140 52.01 -1.82 62.07
C LEU A 140 52.75 -3.14 61.83
N ALA A 141 52.32 -3.96 60.87
CA ALA A 141 52.94 -5.24 60.54
C ALA A 141 54.12 -5.12 59.55
N GLU A 142 54.40 -3.93 59.02
CA GLU A 142 55.44 -3.71 58.02
C GLU A 142 56.72 -3.13 58.66
N GLU A 143 57.89 -3.59 58.22
CA GLU A 143 59.17 -3.26 58.87
C GLU A 143 59.82 -1.97 58.36
N THR A 144 59.61 -1.61 57.07
CA THR A 144 60.23 -0.45 56.42
C THR A 144 59.26 0.74 56.30
N GLU A 145 59.74 1.96 56.55
CA GLU A 145 58.91 3.18 56.44
C GLU A 145 58.35 3.40 55.02
N GLU A 146 59.12 3.04 53.98
CA GLU A 146 58.69 3.12 52.58
C GLU A 146 57.49 2.19 52.29
N SER A 147 57.52 0.96 52.81
CA SER A 147 56.42 0.01 52.62
C SER A 147 55.21 0.31 53.51
N LYS A 148 55.40 0.96 54.67
CA LYS A 148 54.30 1.51 55.47
C LYS A 148 53.55 2.60 54.72
N GLU A 149 54.25 3.58 54.16
CA GLU A 149 53.61 4.69 53.43
C GLU A 149 52.93 4.16 52.14
N ALA A 150 53.57 3.25 51.40
CA ALA A 150 52.95 2.61 50.23
C ALA A 150 51.65 1.84 50.58
N LYS A 151 51.62 1.08 51.68
CA LYS A 151 50.39 0.41 52.14
C LYS A 151 49.32 1.39 52.61
N LYS A 152 49.72 2.52 53.21
CA LYS A 152 48.81 3.58 53.64
C LYS A 152 48.16 4.25 52.42
N GLU A 153 48.93 4.59 51.40
CA GLU A 153 48.42 5.06 50.11
C GLU A 153 47.47 4.03 49.46
N GLU A 154 47.78 2.72 49.50
CA GLU A 154 46.89 1.67 48.99
C GLU A 154 45.54 1.64 49.75
N ILE A 155 45.57 1.70 51.08
CA ILE A 155 44.38 1.71 51.95
C ILE A 155 43.52 2.95 51.68
N GLU A 156 44.13 4.14 51.63
CA GLU A 156 43.42 5.39 51.36
C GLU A 156 42.84 5.42 49.94
N SER A 157 43.60 4.99 48.94
CA SER A 157 43.16 4.84 47.55
C SER A 157 41.98 3.87 47.41
N ARG A 158 42.04 2.72 48.09
CA ARG A 158 40.96 1.73 48.10
C ARG A 158 39.71 2.24 48.80
N PHE A 159 39.85 2.91 49.95
CA PHE A 159 38.71 3.47 50.67
C PHE A 159 38.03 4.58 49.85
N LYS A 160 38.83 5.44 49.21
CA LYS A 160 38.34 6.44 48.26
C LYS A 160 37.59 5.80 47.08
N GLY A 161 38.13 4.75 46.47
CA GLY A 161 37.44 3.99 45.43
C GLY A 161 36.11 3.39 45.88
N ILE A 162 36.00 2.95 47.15
CA ILE A 162 34.74 2.46 47.74
C ILE A 162 33.72 3.61 47.94
N GLN A 163 34.18 4.81 48.30
CA GLN A 163 33.33 6.01 48.38
C GLN A 163 32.83 6.43 46.99
N GLU A 164 33.73 6.55 46.01
CA GLU A 164 33.40 6.87 44.61
C GLU A 164 32.42 5.84 44.01
N ALA A 165 32.65 4.55 44.25
CA ALA A 165 31.76 3.47 43.83
C ALA A 165 30.34 3.61 44.42
N TYR A 166 30.22 3.98 45.70
CA TYR A 166 28.92 4.23 46.32
C TYR A 166 28.24 5.48 45.77
N GLU A 167 28.97 6.57 45.57
CA GLU A 167 28.43 7.81 44.97
C GLU A 167 27.93 7.63 43.54
N VAL A 168 28.58 6.77 42.75
CA VAL A 168 28.15 6.44 41.39
C VAL A 168 26.97 5.47 41.40
N LEU A 169 27.02 4.39 42.19
CA LEU A 169 26.00 3.34 42.16
C LEU A 169 24.71 3.68 42.93
N MET A 170 24.73 4.67 43.83
CA MET A 170 23.51 5.14 44.51
C MET A 170 22.73 6.19 43.75
N ASP A 171 23.38 6.97 42.89
CA ASP A 171 22.72 7.96 42.04
C ASP A 171 22.12 7.27 40.81
N PRO A 172 20.77 7.26 40.61
CA PRO A 172 20.14 6.54 39.49
C PRO A 172 20.54 7.05 38.10
N ILE A 173 21.13 8.25 38.01
CA ILE A 173 21.62 8.82 36.76
C ILE A 173 23.07 8.40 36.53
N LYS A 174 23.96 8.58 37.52
CA LYS A 174 25.36 8.16 37.40
C LYS A 174 25.48 6.64 37.23
N ARG A 175 24.69 5.86 37.97
CA ARG A 175 24.60 4.42 37.83
C ARG A 175 24.22 4.01 36.41
N ARG A 176 23.26 4.70 35.79
CA ARG A 176 22.85 4.42 34.41
C ARG A 176 23.97 4.65 33.40
N ILE A 177 24.71 5.75 33.58
CA ILE A 177 25.86 6.10 32.73
C ILE A 177 26.93 5.02 32.89
N PHE A 178 27.30 4.67 34.13
CA PHE A 178 28.26 3.61 34.44
C PHE A 178 27.84 2.23 33.92
N ASP A 179 26.59 1.83 34.17
CA ASP A 179 26.04 0.56 33.67
C ASP A 179 26.02 0.51 32.14
N SER A 180 25.97 1.66 31.45
CA SER A 180 25.99 1.76 29.98
C SER A 180 27.40 1.63 29.37
N THR A 181 28.45 2.00 30.12
CA THR A 181 29.87 1.83 29.72
C THR A 181 30.47 0.50 30.18
N ASP A 182 29.81 -0.22 31.10
CA ASP A 182 30.19 -1.57 31.50
C ASP A 182 30.17 -2.57 30.33
N GLU A 183 31.10 -3.51 30.34
CA GLU A 183 31.38 -4.45 29.24
C GLU A 183 30.11 -5.17 28.77
N PHE A 184 29.91 -5.19 27.45
CA PHE A 184 28.70 -5.71 26.83
C PHE A 184 28.98 -6.41 25.50
N ASP A 185 28.45 -7.62 25.36
CA ASP A 185 28.41 -8.34 24.09
C ASP A 185 27.31 -7.75 23.19
N ASP A 186 27.72 -6.81 22.33
CA ASP A 186 26.90 -6.15 21.31
C ASP A 186 26.61 -7.02 20.07
N GLU A 187 27.12 -8.26 19.98
CA GLU A 187 26.94 -9.12 18.80
C GLU A 187 25.47 -9.42 18.48
N VAL A 188 25.15 -9.40 17.18
CA VAL A 188 23.81 -9.63 16.65
C VAL A 188 23.81 -10.93 15.83
N PRO A 189 23.09 -11.99 16.29
CA PRO A 189 22.94 -13.20 15.51
C PRO A 189 22.31 -12.95 14.12
N ASN A 190 23.00 -13.42 13.08
CA ASN A 190 22.62 -13.22 11.68
C ASN A 190 21.85 -14.40 11.07
N ASP A 191 22.19 -15.62 11.49
CA ASP A 191 21.58 -16.86 11.04
C ASP A 191 21.61 -17.93 12.14
N CYS A 192 20.69 -18.89 12.08
CA CYS A 192 20.58 -20.05 12.94
C CYS A 192 19.81 -21.18 12.24
N SER A 193 19.95 -22.42 12.72
CA SER A 193 19.01 -23.48 12.37
C SER A 193 17.61 -23.16 12.95
N PRO A 194 16.52 -23.69 12.37
CA PRO A 194 15.19 -23.59 12.99
C PRO A 194 15.14 -24.15 14.43
N GLN A 195 15.90 -25.21 14.70
CA GLN A 195 15.96 -25.89 15.99
C GLN A 195 16.71 -25.10 17.07
N ASP A 196 17.71 -24.31 16.68
CA ASP A 196 18.53 -23.51 17.58
C ASP A 196 18.07 -22.06 17.70
N PHE A 197 17.00 -21.66 16.99
CA PHE A 197 16.42 -20.31 17.01
C PHE A 197 16.27 -19.75 18.44
N PHE A 198 15.62 -20.50 19.33
CA PHE A 198 15.40 -20.08 20.72
C PHE A 198 16.70 -20.05 21.55
N LYS A 199 17.67 -20.91 21.24
CA LYS A 199 18.98 -20.95 21.91
C LYS A 199 19.89 -19.80 21.51
N VAL A 200 19.78 -19.33 20.26
CA VAL A 200 20.60 -18.26 19.68
C VAL A 200 19.98 -16.89 19.96
N PHE A 201 18.71 -16.68 19.59
CA PHE A 201 18.06 -15.38 19.75
C PHE A 201 17.55 -15.14 21.18
N GLY A 202 17.18 -16.18 21.94
CA GLY A 202 16.70 -16.03 23.32
C GLY A 202 17.68 -15.32 24.25
N PRO A 203 18.95 -15.77 24.35
CA PRO A 203 19.98 -15.08 25.12
C PRO A 203 20.29 -13.67 24.60
N ALA A 204 20.32 -13.47 23.28
CA ALA A 204 20.55 -12.15 22.69
C ALA A 204 19.46 -11.15 23.08
N PHE A 205 18.18 -11.55 23.02
CA PHE A 205 17.07 -10.71 23.49
C PHE A 205 17.13 -10.49 25.01
N LYS A 206 17.42 -11.51 25.82
CA LYS A 206 17.54 -11.39 27.28
C LYS A 206 18.69 -10.47 27.69
N ARG A 207 19.79 -10.45 26.95
CA ARG A 207 20.92 -9.53 27.17
C ARG A 207 20.55 -8.08 26.86
N ASN A 208 19.98 -7.83 25.68
CA ASN A 208 19.56 -6.49 25.25
C ASN A 208 18.36 -5.96 26.06
N ALA A 209 17.54 -6.85 26.64
CA ALA A 209 16.42 -6.50 27.50
C ALA A 209 16.83 -5.67 28.73
N ARG A 210 18.08 -5.79 29.21
CA ARG A 210 18.58 -5.00 30.34
C ARG A 210 18.44 -3.49 30.12
N TRP A 211 18.54 -3.06 28.87
CA TRP A 211 18.44 -1.66 28.46
C TRP A 211 17.01 -1.13 28.29
N SER A 212 15.97 -1.93 28.51
CA SER A 212 14.61 -1.46 28.23
C SER A 212 14.12 -0.44 29.25
N VAL A 213 13.58 0.68 28.76
CA VAL A 213 12.81 1.63 29.59
C VAL A 213 11.57 0.96 30.21
N ASN A 214 11.04 -0.08 29.56
CA ASN A 214 9.84 -0.78 29.97
C ASN A 214 10.18 -2.04 30.77
N GLN A 215 9.91 -2.04 32.08
CA GLN A 215 10.19 -3.19 32.97
C GLN A 215 9.42 -4.48 32.61
N ARG A 216 8.30 -4.39 31.87
CA ARG A 216 7.50 -5.56 31.45
C ARG A 216 7.90 -6.00 30.05
N ILE A 217 8.90 -6.86 29.99
CA ILE A 217 9.52 -7.35 28.76
C ILE A 217 8.89 -8.72 28.41
N PRO A 218 8.27 -8.89 27.23
CA PRO A 218 7.80 -10.19 26.79
C PRO A 218 8.98 -11.14 26.52
N ASP A 219 8.88 -12.39 26.97
CA ASP A 219 9.85 -13.44 26.60
C ASP A 219 9.60 -13.92 25.17
N LEU A 220 10.64 -14.43 24.50
CA LEU A 220 10.57 -14.99 23.14
C LEU A 220 9.66 -16.23 23.07
N GLY A 221 9.51 -16.91 24.21
CA GLY A 221 8.69 -18.12 24.36
C GLY A 221 9.36 -19.35 23.74
N ASP A 222 8.52 -20.29 23.34
CA ASP A 222 8.85 -21.59 22.76
C ASP A 222 8.12 -21.82 21.42
N GLU A 223 8.32 -22.99 20.81
CA GLU A 223 7.66 -23.36 19.55
C GLU A 223 6.12 -23.40 19.67
N ASN A 224 5.59 -23.74 20.86
CA ASN A 224 4.15 -23.84 21.12
C ASN A 224 3.47 -22.52 21.48
N THR A 225 4.25 -21.43 21.63
CA THR A 225 3.74 -20.12 22.03
C THR A 225 2.74 -19.59 21.00
N LYS A 226 1.56 -19.18 21.48
CA LYS A 226 0.46 -18.70 20.65
C LYS A 226 0.88 -17.52 19.79
N LEU A 227 0.50 -17.53 18.51
CA LEU A 227 0.83 -16.48 17.54
C LEU A 227 0.51 -15.05 18.03
N LYS A 228 -0.56 -14.87 18.83
CA LYS A 228 -0.92 -13.58 19.44
C LYS A 228 0.13 -13.06 20.43
N ASP A 229 0.81 -13.95 21.14
CA ASP A 229 1.83 -13.59 22.13
C ASP A 229 3.20 -13.40 21.44
N VAL A 230 3.48 -14.15 20.37
CA VAL A 230 4.57 -13.87 19.42
C VAL A 230 4.42 -12.48 18.80
N ASP A 231 3.21 -12.08 18.40
CA ASP A 231 2.96 -10.75 17.84
C ASP A 231 3.18 -9.64 18.89
N LYS A 232 2.79 -9.86 20.16
CA LYS A 232 3.10 -8.91 21.26
C LYS A 232 4.61 -8.77 21.48
N PHE A 233 5.34 -9.88 21.43
CA PHE A 233 6.81 -9.88 21.55
C PHE A 233 7.43 -9.02 20.44
N TYR A 234 7.11 -9.29 19.17
CA TYR A 234 7.67 -8.50 18.07
C TYR A 234 7.21 -7.04 18.09
N ASN A 235 5.96 -6.74 18.45
CA ASN A 235 5.49 -5.36 18.58
C ASN A 235 6.24 -4.58 19.68
N PHE A 236 6.53 -5.23 20.81
CA PHE A 236 7.36 -4.63 21.87
C PHE A 236 8.77 -4.34 21.36
N TRP A 237 9.40 -5.29 20.67
CA TRP A 237 10.79 -5.16 20.20
C TRP A 237 10.95 -4.21 19.00
N TYR A 238 9.97 -4.12 18.11
CA TYR A 238 9.95 -3.07 17.07
C TYR A 238 9.72 -1.66 17.64
N GLY A 239 9.01 -1.57 18.77
CA GLY A 239 8.83 -0.35 19.57
C GLY A 239 9.85 -0.17 20.70
N PHE A 240 10.97 -0.89 20.68
CA PHE A 240 11.92 -0.93 21.81
C PHE A 240 12.51 0.45 22.10
N LYS A 241 12.36 0.91 23.34
CA LYS A 241 12.99 2.13 23.86
C LYS A 241 14.12 1.74 24.80
N SER A 242 15.34 2.15 24.45
CA SER A 242 16.55 1.93 25.24
C SER A 242 16.77 3.09 26.22
N TRP A 243 17.25 2.79 27.43
CA TRP A 243 17.83 3.78 28.34
C TRP A 243 19.37 3.87 28.27
N ARG A 244 20.03 2.98 27.50
CA ARG A 244 21.49 2.94 27.36
C ARG A 244 22.01 4.27 26.80
N GLU A 245 22.95 4.87 27.53
CA GLU A 245 23.63 6.10 27.14
C GLU A 245 25.02 5.81 26.57
N PHE A 246 25.65 6.79 25.91
CA PHE A 246 26.93 6.62 25.22
C PHE A 246 27.91 7.76 25.58
N PRO A 247 28.34 7.89 26.85
CA PRO A 247 29.17 9.01 27.30
C PRO A 247 30.59 8.97 26.68
N ASP A 248 31.10 7.79 26.32
CA ASP A 248 32.43 7.62 25.73
C ASP A 248 32.54 8.20 24.32
N GLU A 249 31.40 8.41 23.65
CA GLU A 249 31.29 9.05 22.33
C GLU A 249 31.36 10.60 22.43
N GLU A 250 31.37 11.16 23.65
CA GLU A 250 31.63 12.58 23.85
C GLU A 250 33.13 12.86 23.75
N GLU A 251 33.61 13.19 22.54
CA GLU A 251 35.03 13.48 22.31
C GLU A 251 35.50 14.75 23.04
N HIS A 252 34.68 15.80 23.07
CA HIS A 252 35.09 17.10 23.61
C HIS A 252 34.93 17.20 25.13
N ASP A 253 35.84 17.92 25.77
CA ASP A 253 35.80 18.28 27.19
C ASP A 253 35.38 19.75 27.33
N LEU A 254 34.25 19.98 28.01
CA LEU A 254 33.66 21.32 28.16
C LEU A 254 34.44 22.24 29.10
N GLU A 255 35.39 21.69 29.87
CA GLU A 255 36.30 22.45 30.74
C GLU A 255 37.53 22.96 29.98
N GLN A 256 37.77 22.50 28.74
CA GLN A 256 38.85 22.96 27.86
C GLN A 256 38.43 24.12 26.93
N ALA A 257 37.24 24.69 27.11
CA ALA A 257 36.74 25.79 26.29
C ALA A 257 37.37 27.13 26.69
N ASP A 258 38.06 27.79 25.76
CA ASP A 258 38.58 29.16 25.94
C ASP A 258 37.47 30.21 25.84
N SER A 259 36.33 29.87 25.22
CA SER A 259 35.19 30.78 25.03
C SER A 259 33.82 30.13 25.22
N ARG A 260 32.79 30.96 25.44
CA ARG A 260 31.39 30.53 25.55
C ARG A 260 30.87 29.95 24.24
N GLU A 261 31.30 30.52 23.12
CA GLU A 261 30.95 30.11 21.76
C GLU A 261 31.54 28.73 21.47
N GLU A 262 32.79 28.51 21.82
CA GLU A 262 33.47 27.22 21.71
C GLU A 262 32.85 26.16 22.63
N ARG A 263 32.56 26.49 23.89
CA ARG A 263 31.85 25.57 24.80
C ARG A 263 30.51 25.10 24.19
N ARG A 264 29.73 26.03 23.62
CA ARG A 264 28.47 25.71 22.94
C ARG A 264 28.65 24.87 21.68
N TRP A 265 29.76 25.06 20.97
CA TRP A 265 30.12 24.25 19.81
C TRP A 265 30.49 22.82 20.24
N MET A 266 31.30 22.66 21.29
CA MET A 266 31.66 21.36 21.88
C MET A 266 30.44 20.63 22.47
N GLU A 267 29.57 21.33 23.22
CA GLU A 267 28.29 20.80 23.70
C GLU A 267 27.43 20.26 22.54
N LYS A 268 27.43 20.95 21.40
CA LYS A 268 26.66 20.58 20.21
C LYS A 268 27.25 19.39 19.45
N GLU A 269 28.58 19.29 19.31
CA GLU A 269 29.21 18.11 18.68
C GLU A 269 29.14 16.88 19.59
N ASN A 270 29.30 17.01 20.92
CA ASN A 270 29.03 15.91 21.87
C ASN A 270 27.55 15.44 21.79
N ALA A 271 26.59 16.38 21.75
CA ALA A 271 25.18 16.04 21.57
C ALA A 271 24.88 15.38 20.21
N ARG A 272 25.68 15.68 19.18
CA ARG A 272 25.59 15.08 17.84
C ARG A 272 26.20 13.67 17.81
N ALA A 273 27.33 13.45 18.46
CA ALA A 273 27.99 12.15 18.59
C ALA A 273 27.12 11.18 19.38
N THR A 274 26.66 11.56 20.58
CA THR A 274 25.74 10.75 21.41
C THR A 274 24.40 10.49 20.70
N ALA A 275 23.86 11.43 19.91
CA ALA A 275 22.66 11.20 19.11
C ALA A 275 22.92 10.23 17.93
N LYS A 276 24.11 10.25 17.33
CA LYS A 276 24.54 9.29 16.30
C LYS A 276 24.69 7.89 16.90
N ALA A 277 25.39 7.74 18.01
CA ALA A 277 25.56 6.46 18.71
C ALA A 277 24.21 5.85 19.13
N ARG A 278 23.31 6.63 19.74
CA ARG A 278 21.93 6.19 20.02
C ARG A 278 21.17 5.77 18.76
N LYS A 279 21.38 6.42 17.62
CA LYS A 279 20.75 6.02 16.34
C LYS A 279 21.31 4.71 15.81
N GLU A 280 22.62 4.48 15.95
CA GLU A 280 23.32 3.26 15.55
C GLU A 280 22.90 2.08 16.44
N GLU A 281 22.76 2.28 17.75
CA GLU A 281 22.18 1.29 18.68
C GLU A 281 20.75 0.91 18.30
N HIS A 282 19.87 1.90 18.05
CA HIS A 282 18.52 1.61 17.56
C HIS A 282 18.51 0.93 16.17
N ALA A 283 19.57 1.03 15.37
CA ALA A 283 19.69 0.27 14.12
C ALA A 283 20.19 -1.17 14.36
N ARG A 284 21.12 -1.37 15.31
CA ARG A 284 21.59 -2.68 15.77
C ARG A 284 20.46 -3.51 16.37
N ILE A 285 19.67 -2.94 17.28
CA ILE A 285 18.49 -3.60 17.86
C ILE A 285 17.46 -3.94 16.78
N ARG A 286 17.15 -3.02 15.84
CA ARG A 286 16.24 -3.36 14.71
C ARG A 286 16.77 -4.52 13.86
N THR A 287 18.08 -4.57 13.61
CA THR A 287 18.73 -5.66 12.87
C THR A 287 18.58 -7.01 13.60
N LEU A 288 18.74 -7.03 14.93
CA LEU A 288 18.46 -8.22 15.76
C LEU A 288 17.00 -8.68 15.61
N VAL A 289 16.05 -7.75 15.68
CA VAL A 289 14.60 -8.04 15.56
C VAL A 289 14.25 -8.56 14.16
N ASP A 290 14.75 -7.92 13.10
CA ASP A 290 14.50 -8.32 11.72
C ASP A 290 15.15 -9.68 11.37
N ASN A 291 16.35 -9.96 11.88
CA ASN A 291 16.99 -11.27 11.76
C ASN A 291 16.17 -12.35 12.46
N ALA A 292 15.70 -12.09 13.69
CA ALA A 292 14.83 -13.01 14.41
C ALA A 292 13.49 -13.23 13.69
N TYR A 293 12.79 -12.16 13.28
CA TYR A 293 11.48 -12.23 12.62
C TYR A 293 11.52 -12.92 11.25
N ARG A 294 12.68 -12.91 10.58
CA ARG A 294 12.96 -13.63 9.34
C ARG A 294 13.23 -15.13 9.57
N LYS A 295 13.68 -15.52 10.77
CA LYS A 295 14.13 -16.88 11.09
C LYS A 295 13.22 -17.65 12.06
N ASP A 296 12.31 -16.98 12.77
CA ASP A 296 11.36 -17.60 13.70
C ASP A 296 10.49 -18.65 12.98
N PRO A 297 10.57 -19.95 13.34
CA PRO A 297 9.80 -21.01 12.71
C PRO A 297 8.28 -20.75 12.71
N ARG A 298 7.76 -20.12 13.75
CA ARG A 298 6.33 -19.80 13.94
C ARG A 298 5.87 -18.73 12.95
N ILE A 299 6.75 -17.78 12.62
CA ILE A 299 6.50 -16.71 11.64
C ILE A 299 6.69 -17.23 10.21
N VAL A 300 7.70 -18.07 9.97
CA VAL A 300 7.92 -18.72 8.67
C VAL A 300 6.71 -19.57 8.29
N LYS A 301 6.27 -20.47 9.18
CA LYS A 301 5.07 -21.30 8.98
C LYS A 301 3.82 -20.46 8.67
N ARG A 302 3.57 -19.39 9.43
CA ARG A 302 2.44 -18.46 9.18
C ARG A 302 2.50 -17.84 7.78
N LYS A 303 3.69 -17.42 7.32
CA LYS A 303 3.90 -16.83 5.98
C LYS A 303 3.74 -17.86 4.86
N GLU A 304 4.14 -19.11 5.10
CA GLU A 304 3.95 -20.22 4.16
C GLU A 304 2.47 -20.61 4.02
N GLU A 305 1.74 -20.71 5.12
CA GLU A 305 0.30 -20.93 5.15
C GLU A 305 -0.46 -19.80 4.42
N GLU A 306 -0.15 -18.53 4.70
CA GLU A 306 -0.76 -17.37 4.01
C GLU A 306 -0.44 -17.36 2.50
N LYS A 307 0.77 -17.77 2.12
CA LYS A 307 1.19 -17.88 0.72
C LYS A 307 0.45 -19.03 0.02
N ALA A 308 0.32 -20.18 0.67
CA ALA A 308 -0.43 -21.33 0.18
C ALA A 308 -1.92 -21.00 0.00
N GLU A 309 -2.57 -20.35 0.97
CA GLU A 309 -3.96 -19.89 0.85
C GLU A 309 -4.11 -18.92 -0.35
N LYS A 310 -3.18 -17.96 -0.51
CA LYS A 310 -3.17 -17.04 -1.66
C LYS A 310 -2.92 -17.74 -2.99
N GLN A 311 -2.19 -18.85 -3.03
CA GLN A 311 -1.99 -19.67 -4.23
C GLN A 311 -3.26 -20.47 -4.54
N GLN A 312 -3.79 -21.22 -3.58
CA GLN A 312 -5.05 -21.96 -3.70
C GLN A 312 -6.21 -21.05 -4.13
N LYS A 313 -6.31 -19.82 -3.60
CA LYS A 313 -7.34 -18.85 -3.98
C LYS A 313 -7.18 -18.33 -5.42
N LYS A 314 -5.94 -18.22 -5.93
CA LYS A 314 -5.67 -17.87 -7.33
C LYS A 314 -5.99 -19.04 -8.26
N GLU A 315 -5.59 -20.25 -7.89
CA GLU A 315 -5.85 -21.49 -8.62
C GLU A 315 -7.35 -21.78 -8.67
N ALA A 316 -8.07 -21.71 -7.55
CA ALA A 316 -9.53 -21.83 -7.50
C ALA A 316 -10.23 -20.79 -8.39
N LYS A 317 -9.76 -19.53 -8.40
CA LYS A 317 -10.30 -18.50 -9.32
C LYS A 317 -10.00 -18.80 -10.79
N LEU A 318 -8.83 -19.33 -11.11
CA LEU A 318 -8.47 -19.75 -12.46
C LEU A 318 -9.33 -20.93 -12.93
N MET A 319 -9.51 -21.94 -12.08
CA MET A 319 -10.33 -23.12 -12.34
C MET A 319 -11.81 -22.76 -12.47
N ALA A 320 -12.34 -21.88 -11.61
CA ALA A 320 -13.69 -21.36 -11.73
C ALA A 320 -13.90 -20.58 -13.05
N LYS A 321 -12.93 -19.74 -13.46
CA LYS A 321 -13.00 -19.05 -14.76
C LYS A 321 -12.99 -20.05 -15.92
N LYS A 322 -12.07 -21.03 -15.91
CA LYS A 322 -12.01 -22.07 -16.96
C LYS A 322 -13.33 -22.84 -17.08
N LYS A 323 -13.90 -23.27 -15.95
CA LYS A 323 -15.19 -23.97 -15.93
C LYS A 323 -16.33 -23.09 -16.47
N GLN A 324 -16.38 -21.81 -16.11
CA GLN A 324 -17.36 -20.87 -16.68
C GLN A 324 -17.19 -20.64 -18.19
N GLU A 325 -15.95 -20.61 -18.67
CA GLU A 325 -15.61 -20.45 -20.10
C GLU A 325 -15.98 -21.71 -20.91
N GLU A 326 -15.77 -22.90 -20.33
CA GLU A 326 -16.18 -24.20 -20.87
C GLU A 326 -17.71 -24.37 -20.88
N GLU A 327 -18.39 -24.08 -19.77
CA GLU A 327 -19.87 -24.09 -19.69
C GLU A 327 -20.50 -23.09 -20.67
N ALA A 328 -19.91 -21.89 -20.83
CA ALA A 328 -20.36 -20.91 -21.81
C ALA A 328 -20.12 -21.35 -23.26
N ALA A 329 -19.01 -22.05 -23.55
CA ALA A 329 -18.74 -22.62 -24.87
C ALA A 329 -19.76 -23.71 -25.23
N ILE A 330 -20.05 -24.62 -24.30
CA ILE A 330 -21.06 -25.69 -24.46
C ILE A 330 -22.45 -25.06 -24.68
N ALA A 331 -22.83 -24.06 -23.89
CA ALA A 331 -24.10 -23.36 -24.04
C ALA A 331 -24.21 -22.63 -25.40
N ALA A 332 -23.14 -21.98 -25.86
CA ALA A 332 -23.12 -21.30 -27.15
C ALA A 332 -23.17 -22.27 -28.34
N GLU A 333 -22.58 -23.47 -28.22
CA GLU A 333 -22.69 -24.54 -29.21
C GLU A 333 -24.12 -25.11 -29.27
N GLU A 334 -24.75 -25.33 -28.11
CA GLU A 334 -26.16 -25.76 -28.07
C GLU A 334 -27.10 -24.69 -28.65
N GLU A 335 -26.89 -23.41 -28.34
CA GLU A 335 -27.70 -22.32 -28.88
C GLU A 335 -27.57 -22.21 -30.41
N LYS A 336 -26.36 -22.36 -30.95
CA LYS A 336 -26.14 -22.44 -32.41
C LYS A 336 -26.90 -23.60 -33.03
N ARG A 337 -26.78 -24.80 -32.46
CA ARG A 337 -27.47 -26.00 -32.96
C ARG A 337 -28.99 -25.83 -32.96
N ARG A 338 -29.56 -25.24 -31.90
CA ARG A 338 -30.99 -24.90 -31.84
C ARG A 338 -31.41 -23.91 -32.92
N LYS A 339 -30.63 -22.85 -33.16
CA LYS A 339 -30.89 -21.85 -34.22
C LYS A 339 -30.82 -22.46 -35.62
N GLU A 340 -29.82 -23.31 -35.90
CA GLU A 340 -29.72 -24.03 -37.18
C GLU A 340 -30.91 -24.98 -37.42
N GLU A 341 -31.40 -25.66 -36.38
CA GLU A 341 -32.59 -26.51 -36.48
C GLU A 341 -33.90 -25.71 -36.66
N GLU A 342 -33.98 -24.51 -36.07
CA GLU A 342 -35.12 -23.62 -36.23
C GLU A 342 -35.13 -22.98 -37.63
N GLU A 343 -33.97 -22.53 -38.12
CA GLU A 343 -33.82 -21.99 -39.48
C GLU A 343 -34.14 -23.06 -40.55
N LYS A 344 -33.66 -24.30 -40.38
CA LYS A 344 -34.04 -25.42 -41.27
C LYS A 344 -35.56 -25.63 -41.31
N ARG A 345 -36.23 -25.65 -40.15
CA ARG A 345 -37.70 -25.75 -40.06
C ARG A 345 -38.43 -24.54 -40.67
N ALA A 346 -37.88 -23.33 -40.53
CA ALA A 346 -38.42 -22.13 -41.16
C ALA A 346 -38.28 -22.17 -42.69
N VAL A 347 -37.14 -22.62 -43.21
CA VAL A 347 -36.92 -22.82 -44.66
C VAL A 347 -37.85 -23.89 -45.22
N GLU A 348 -37.99 -25.04 -44.55
CA GLU A 348 -38.89 -26.11 -44.98
C GLU A 348 -40.36 -25.66 -45.00
N SER A 349 -40.84 -25.01 -43.94
CA SER A 349 -42.22 -24.50 -43.89
C SER A 349 -42.47 -23.39 -44.92
N ALA A 350 -41.51 -22.49 -45.17
CA ALA A 350 -41.59 -21.50 -46.24
C ALA A 350 -41.65 -22.14 -47.64
N GLN A 351 -40.90 -23.23 -47.88
CA GLN A 351 -41.00 -23.99 -49.12
C GLN A 351 -42.38 -24.68 -49.27
N GLN A 352 -42.93 -25.25 -48.19
CA GLN A 352 -44.27 -25.83 -48.20
C GLN A 352 -45.34 -24.76 -48.50
N GLN A 353 -45.27 -23.58 -47.87
CA GLN A 353 -46.17 -22.47 -48.17
C GLN A 353 -46.06 -21.98 -49.62
N LYS A 354 -44.84 -21.89 -50.20
CA LYS A 354 -44.66 -21.56 -51.62
C LYS A 354 -45.33 -22.60 -52.52
N LYS A 355 -45.12 -23.89 -52.26
CA LYS A 355 -45.76 -25.00 -52.99
C LYS A 355 -47.30 -24.97 -52.87
N ALA A 356 -47.83 -24.63 -51.69
CA ALA A 356 -49.27 -24.47 -51.47
C ALA A 356 -49.86 -23.30 -52.26
N LYS A 357 -49.26 -22.10 -52.15
CA LYS A 357 -49.67 -20.90 -52.91
C LYS A 357 -49.57 -21.09 -54.42
N GLU A 358 -48.60 -21.89 -54.91
CA GLU A 358 -48.50 -22.23 -56.33
C GLU A 358 -49.64 -23.17 -56.79
N LYS A 359 -49.99 -24.18 -55.97
CA LYS A 359 -51.16 -25.06 -56.22
C LYS A 359 -52.46 -24.26 -56.24
N GLU A 360 -52.67 -23.38 -55.27
CA GLU A 360 -53.83 -22.49 -55.19
C GLU A 360 -53.95 -21.57 -56.41
N LYS A 361 -52.84 -20.90 -56.81
CA LYS A 361 -52.80 -20.10 -58.05
C LYS A 361 -53.12 -20.92 -59.30
N LYS A 362 -52.71 -22.19 -59.37
CA LYS A 362 -53.08 -23.10 -60.47
C LYS A 362 -54.57 -23.43 -60.47
N LEU A 363 -55.20 -23.62 -59.30
CA LEU A 363 -56.65 -23.83 -59.19
C LEU A 363 -57.45 -22.56 -59.57
N ILE A 364 -57.07 -21.39 -59.07
CA ILE A 364 -57.72 -20.11 -59.41
C ILE A 364 -57.65 -19.85 -60.93
N ARG A 365 -56.52 -20.14 -61.58
CA ARG A 365 -56.39 -20.05 -63.05
C ARG A 365 -57.34 -20.99 -63.80
N LYS A 366 -57.57 -22.21 -63.28
CA LYS A 366 -58.53 -23.16 -63.88
C LYS A 366 -59.96 -22.64 -63.77
N GLU A 367 -60.41 -22.22 -62.59
CA GLU A 367 -61.78 -21.72 -62.42
C GLU A 367 -62.01 -20.39 -63.16
N ARG A 368 -61.02 -19.48 -63.23
CA ARG A 368 -61.10 -18.29 -64.11
C ARG A 368 -61.25 -18.67 -65.58
N SER A 369 -60.52 -19.68 -66.05
CA SER A 369 -60.67 -20.18 -67.43
C SER A 369 -62.06 -20.79 -67.65
N ARG A 370 -62.58 -21.56 -66.68
CA ARG A 370 -63.92 -22.17 -66.72
C ARG A 370 -65.01 -21.10 -66.76
N LEU A 371 -64.90 -20.05 -65.95
CA LEU A 371 -65.79 -18.89 -65.96
C LEU A 371 -65.86 -18.27 -67.36
N ARG A 372 -64.70 -17.91 -67.94
CA ARG A 372 -64.65 -17.34 -69.31
C ARG A 372 -65.27 -18.25 -70.37
N THR A 373 -65.04 -19.57 -70.30
CA THR A 373 -65.65 -20.53 -71.24
C THR A 373 -67.17 -20.57 -71.10
N LEU A 374 -67.70 -20.63 -69.87
CA LEU A 374 -69.14 -20.68 -69.61
C LEU A 374 -69.85 -19.35 -69.96
N SER A 375 -69.20 -18.21 -69.79
CA SER A 375 -69.77 -16.90 -70.11
C SER A 375 -69.63 -16.49 -71.59
N ALA A 376 -68.78 -17.17 -72.37
CA ALA A 376 -68.52 -16.82 -73.77
C ALA A 376 -69.79 -16.72 -74.64
N PRO A 377 -70.82 -17.60 -74.53
CA PRO A 377 -72.06 -17.45 -75.30
C PRO A 377 -72.86 -16.18 -74.93
N VAL A 378 -72.87 -15.81 -73.64
CA VAL A 378 -73.60 -14.64 -73.10
C VAL A 378 -73.02 -13.35 -73.65
N VAL A 379 -71.70 -13.19 -73.58
CA VAL A 379 -70.97 -12.03 -74.12
C VAL A 379 -71.13 -11.96 -75.65
N SER A 380 -70.97 -13.11 -76.34
CA SER A 380 -71.10 -13.18 -77.81
C SER A 380 -72.50 -12.78 -78.31
N GLN A 381 -73.54 -13.09 -77.55
CA GLN A 381 -74.93 -12.74 -77.87
C GLN A 381 -75.38 -11.37 -77.29
N ARG A 382 -74.48 -10.64 -76.59
CA ARG A 382 -74.75 -9.38 -75.88
C ARG A 382 -75.99 -9.42 -74.97
N LEU A 383 -76.21 -10.55 -74.29
CA LEU A 383 -77.37 -10.70 -73.40
C LEU A 383 -77.21 -9.83 -72.15
N LEU A 384 -78.21 -8.98 -71.88
CA LEU A 384 -78.27 -8.07 -70.73
C LEU A 384 -77.09 -7.09 -70.62
N ASP A 385 -76.50 -6.65 -71.74
CA ASP A 385 -75.39 -5.68 -71.80
C ASP A 385 -74.10 -6.11 -71.07
N ILE A 386 -73.92 -7.41 -70.84
CA ILE A 386 -72.72 -7.93 -70.16
C ILE A 386 -71.53 -7.90 -71.12
N SER A 387 -70.47 -7.20 -70.73
CA SER A 387 -69.24 -7.05 -71.52
C SER A 387 -68.18 -8.10 -71.17
N GLU A 388 -67.15 -8.21 -72.00
CA GLU A 388 -65.96 -9.02 -71.69
C GLU A 388 -65.18 -8.45 -70.49
N GLU A 389 -65.24 -7.13 -70.27
CA GLU A 389 -64.61 -6.43 -69.15
C GLU A 389 -65.27 -6.80 -67.81
N ASP A 390 -66.61 -6.96 -67.78
CA ASP A 390 -67.34 -7.44 -66.60
C ASP A 390 -66.88 -8.85 -66.17
N ILE A 391 -66.69 -9.76 -67.15
CA ILE A 391 -66.22 -11.13 -66.89
C ILE A 391 -64.78 -11.12 -66.37
N GLU A 392 -63.90 -10.27 -66.89
CA GLU A 392 -62.52 -10.19 -66.41
C GLU A 392 -62.45 -9.55 -65.02
N ASN A 393 -63.31 -8.57 -64.73
CA ASN A 393 -63.49 -8.00 -63.40
C ASN A 393 -63.97 -9.05 -62.39
N LEU A 394 -64.95 -9.90 -62.75
CA LEU A 394 -65.35 -11.05 -61.92
C LEU A 394 -64.21 -12.06 -61.75
N CYS A 395 -63.47 -12.37 -62.82
CA CYS A 395 -62.30 -13.25 -62.74
C CYS A 395 -61.28 -12.71 -61.72
N MET A 396 -60.98 -11.41 -61.76
CA MET A 396 -59.96 -10.77 -60.94
C MET A 396 -60.38 -10.59 -59.47
N SER A 397 -61.65 -10.29 -59.20
CA SER A 397 -62.18 -9.97 -57.86
C SER A 397 -62.57 -11.20 -57.03
N LEU A 398 -63.07 -12.27 -57.65
CA LEU A 398 -63.59 -13.44 -56.92
C LEU A 398 -62.49 -14.41 -56.47
N ASN A 399 -62.63 -14.95 -55.25
CA ASN A 399 -61.74 -15.98 -54.71
C ASN A 399 -62.08 -17.39 -55.25
N LEU A 400 -61.21 -18.39 -55.00
CA LEU A 400 -61.38 -19.75 -55.54
C LEU A 400 -62.77 -20.35 -55.25
N ASN A 401 -63.26 -20.23 -54.02
CA ASN A 401 -64.55 -20.79 -53.61
C ASN A 401 -65.74 -20.03 -54.23
N GLN A 402 -65.60 -18.71 -54.44
CA GLN A 402 -66.62 -17.90 -55.11
C GLN A 402 -66.66 -18.19 -56.61
N LEU A 403 -65.50 -18.26 -57.27
CA LEU A 403 -65.38 -18.63 -58.69
C LEU A 403 -65.98 -20.01 -58.97
N GLN A 404 -65.64 -21.01 -58.14
CA GLN A 404 -66.15 -22.37 -58.30
C GLN A 404 -67.68 -22.40 -58.11
N LYS A 405 -68.21 -21.81 -57.02
CA LYS A 405 -69.66 -21.71 -56.78
C LYS A 405 -70.40 -20.98 -57.89
N LEU A 406 -69.77 -19.99 -58.53
CA LEU A 406 -70.35 -19.26 -59.65
C LEU A 406 -70.35 -20.13 -60.92
N CYS A 407 -69.22 -20.78 -61.24
CA CYS A 407 -69.14 -21.71 -62.38
C CYS A 407 -70.11 -22.89 -62.24
N ASP A 408 -70.30 -23.42 -61.04
CA ASP A 408 -71.25 -24.50 -60.76
C ASP A 408 -72.70 -24.00 -60.94
N LYS A 409 -73.05 -22.81 -60.42
CA LYS A 409 -74.38 -22.19 -60.62
C LYS A 409 -74.69 -21.80 -62.07
N MET A 410 -73.67 -21.64 -62.91
CA MET A 410 -73.79 -21.37 -64.34
C MET A 410 -73.90 -22.66 -65.18
N GLY A 411 -73.35 -23.78 -64.72
CA GLY A 411 -73.27 -25.01 -65.51
C GLY A 411 -74.62 -25.60 -65.93
N ASP A 412 -75.67 -25.35 -65.14
CA ASP A 412 -77.02 -25.89 -65.37
C ASP A 412 -77.97 -24.90 -66.09
N LYS A 413 -77.45 -23.80 -66.66
CA LYS A 413 -78.28 -22.68 -67.17
C LYS A 413 -77.83 -22.19 -68.53
N GLU A 414 -78.80 -21.82 -69.37
CA GLU A 414 -78.57 -21.35 -70.73
C GLU A 414 -79.24 -20.00 -71.01
N GLY A 415 -78.75 -19.29 -72.05
CA GLY A 415 -79.34 -18.06 -72.55
C GLY A 415 -79.50 -16.94 -71.51
N VAL A 416 -80.73 -16.40 -71.42
CA VAL A 416 -81.03 -15.22 -70.57
C VAL A 416 -80.94 -15.54 -69.07
N GLU A 417 -81.16 -16.79 -68.65
CA GLU A 417 -81.03 -17.17 -67.24
C GLU A 417 -79.57 -17.22 -66.79
N LEU A 418 -78.68 -17.68 -67.66
CA LEU A 418 -77.24 -17.63 -67.48
C LEU A 418 -76.75 -16.18 -67.38
N ALA A 419 -77.24 -15.30 -68.27
CA ALA A 419 -76.94 -13.88 -68.24
C ALA A 419 -77.37 -13.20 -66.92
N LYS A 420 -78.56 -13.52 -66.39
CA LYS A 420 -79.01 -12.98 -65.08
C LYS A 420 -78.06 -13.36 -63.94
N VAL A 421 -77.66 -14.63 -63.85
CA VAL A 421 -76.74 -15.11 -62.80
C VAL A 421 -75.39 -14.39 -62.82
N VAL A 422 -74.87 -14.08 -64.02
CA VAL A 422 -73.65 -13.28 -64.15
C VAL A 422 -73.91 -11.83 -63.73
N LYS A 423 -74.98 -11.19 -64.24
CA LYS A 423 -75.30 -9.79 -63.99
C LYS A 423 -75.56 -9.51 -62.50
N ASP A 424 -76.29 -10.39 -61.82
CA ASP A 424 -76.56 -10.29 -60.37
C ASP A 424 -75.25 -10.27 -59.55
N VAL A 425 -74.21 -10.98 -59.99
CA VAL A 425 -72.91 -10.99 -59.30
C VAL A 425 -72.04 -9.80 -59.72
N CYS A 426 -72.09 -9.35 -60.97
CA CYS A 426 -71.46 -8.09 -61.38
C CYS A 426 -72.01 -6.90 -60.58
N SER A 427 -73.33 -6.80 -60.41
CA SER A 427 -73.96 -5.74 -59.63
C SER A 427 -73.58 -5.78 -58.15
N ASN A 428 -73.56 -6.97 -57.52
CA ASN A 428 -73.12 -7.09 -56.13
C ASN A 428 -71.63 -6.73 -55.94
N ASN A 429 -70.75 -7.10 -56.88
CA ASN A 429 -69.33 -6.70 -56.81
C ASN A 429 -69.13 -5.19 -57.03
N HIS A 430 -70.01 -4.52 -57.78
CA HIS A 430 -69.98 -3.07 -57.94
C HIS A 430 -70.33 -2.31 -56.65
N GLU A 431 -71.20 -2.85 -55.79
CA GLU A 431 -71.52 -2.24 -54.50
C GLU A 431 -70.41 -2.44 -53.44
N GLU A 432 -69.71 -3.58 -53.44
CA GLU A 432 -68.53 -3.77 -52.58
C GLU A 432 -67.30 -2.94 -53.01
N ALA A 433 -67.21 -2.56 -54.29
CA ALA A 433 -66.15 -1.67 -54.77
C ALA A 433 -66.38 -0.20 -54.35
N ASN A 434 -67.63 0.27 -54.39
CA ASN A 434 -67.98 1.68 -54.13
C ASN A 434 -68.02 2.04 -52.62
N SER A 435 -67.81 1.07 -51.73
CA SER A 435 -67.86 1.23 -50.27
C SER A 435 -66.49 1.33 -49.58
N LYS A 436 -65.39 1.50 -50.34
CA LYS A 436 -64.01 1.54 -49.79
C LYS A 436 -63.18 2.82 -50.05
N GLU A 437 -63.77 3.89 -50.58
CA GLU A 437 -63.05 5.17 -50.80
C GLU A 437 -63.44 6.33 -49.87
N LYS A 438 -64.10 6.05 -48.73
CA LYS A 438 -64.37 7.07 -47.69
C LYS A 438 -64.13 6.58 -46.25
N GLU A 439 -62.88 6.28 -45.92
CA GLU A 439 -62.41 6.45 -44.53
C GLU A 439 -60.90 6.72 -44.44
N SER A 440 -60.51 7.96 -44.77
CA SER A 440 -59.19 8.49 -44.46
C SER A 440 -59.30 9.94 -43.98
N GLU A 441 -59.19 10.14 -42.66
CA GLU A 441 -58.58 11.28 -41.96
C GLU A 441 -59.25 11.59 -40.60
N LYS A 442 -58.39 11.81 -39.59
CA LYS A 442 -58.57 12.58 -38.34
C LYS A 442 -59.41 11.99 -37.19
N THR A 443 -58.69 11.65 -36.12
CA THR A 443 -58.89 12.28 -34.80
C THR A 443 -57.55 12.76 -34.24
N ASN A 444 -57.53 13.86 -33.47
CA ASN A 444 -56.30 14.57 -33.06
C ASN A 444 -56.49 15.24 -31.68
N GLY A 445 -55.59 15.01 -30.70
CA GLY A 445 -55.66 15.50 -29.28
C GLY A 445 -56.85 14.93 -28.48
N GLY A 446 -56.93 14.77 -27.15
CA GLY A 446 -56.16 15.16 -25.95
C GLY A 446 -57.15 15.10 -24.75
N THR A 447 -56.83 14.97 -23.45
CA THR A 447 -55.57 14.94 -22.67
C THR A 447 -55.88 14.32 -21.27
N GLU A 448 -54.87 14.05 -20.43
CA GLU A 448 -54.82 13.75 -18.97
C GLU A 448 -56.09 14.03 -18.09
N PRO A 449 -56.39 13.25 -17.00
CA PRO A 449 -55.38 13.06 -15.95
C PRO A 449 -55.31 11.76 -15.10
N SER A 450 -54.08 11.53 -14.60
CA SER A 450 -53.70 11.19 -13.21
C SER A 450 -53.26 9.76 -12.78
N ASN A 451 -52.08 9.77 -12.14
CA ASN A 451 -51.55 8.91 -11.06
C ASN A 451 -51.39 7.38 -11.22
N GLY A 452 -50.13 6.92 -11.16
CA GLY A 452 -49.84 5.50 -10.86
C GLY A 452 -48.42 4.95 -11.03
N ILE A 453 -47.44 5.44 -10.23
CA ILE A 453 -46.23 4.68 -9.81
C ILE A 453 -45.12 4.38 -10.86
N SER A 454 -44.03 5.14 -10.71
CA SER A 454 -42.62 4.70 -10.74
C SER A 454 -42.06 3.84 -11.90
N GLN A 455 -41.40 4.49 -12.85
CA GLN A 455 -40.22 3.91 -13.53
C GLN A 455 -39.00 4.83 -13.43
N LEU A 456 -37.90 4.26 -12.91
CA LEU A 456 -36.63 4.93 -12.64
C LEU A 456 -35.85 5.14 -13.94
N THR A 457 -36.11 6.23 -14.65
CA THR A 457 -35.41 6.54 -15.91
C THR A 457 -33.99 7.03 -15.67
N GLN A 458 -33.00 6.15 -15.90
CA GLN A 458 -31.61 6.56 -15.99
C GLN A 458 -31.43 7.49 -17.19
N LYS A 459 -31.32 8.81 -16.96
CA LYS A 459 -30.86 9.76 -17.98
C LYS A 459 -29.50 9.29 -18.51
N LYS A 460 -29.45 8.90 -19.79
CA LYS A 460 -28.17 8.65 -20.49
C LYS A 460 -27.34 9.92 -20.41
N GLN A 461 -26.22 9.87 -19.68
CA GLN A 461 -25.32 11.02 -19.55
C GLN A 461 -24.73 11.33 -20.93
N GLN A 462 -24.85 12.59 -21.36
CA GLN A 462 -24.15 13.09 -22.54
C GLN A 462 -22.65 12.83 -22.39
N PRO A 463 -21.97 12.22 -23.39
CA PRO A 463 -20.52 12.03 -23.35
C PRO A 463 -19.79 13.36 -23.09
N TRP A 464 -18.63 13.29 -22.45
CA TRP A 464 -17.80 14.47 -22.23
C TRP A 464 -17.05 14.84 -23.51
N SER A 465 -17.21 16.08 -23.97
CA SER A 465 -16.44 16.58 -25.11
C SER A 465 -14.97 16.80 -24.71
N LYS A 466 -14.05 16.79 -25.69
CA LYS A 466 -12.62 17.03 -25.44
C LYS A 466 -12.38 18.41 -24.83
N GLU A 467 -13.16 19.40 -25.27
CA GLU A 467 -13.10 20.79 -24.79
C GLU A 467 -13.64 20.92 -23.36
N GLU A 468 -14.75 20.23 -23.03
CA GLU A 468 -15.27 20.16 -21.66
C GLU A 468 -14.24 19.55 -20.69
N ILE A 469 -13.51 18.52 -21.11
CA ILE A 469 -12.47 17.86 -20.29
C ILE A 469 -11.30 18.81 -20.04
N ASP A 470 -10.85 19.56 -21.05
CA ASP A 470 -9.75 20.52 -20.88
C ASP A 470 -10.17 21.77 -20.09
N MET A 471 -11.44 22.20 -20.18
CA MET A 471 -12.02 23.23 -19.31
C MET A 471 -12.15 22.73 -17.86
N LEU A 472 -12.58 21.48 -17.64
CA LEU A 472 -12.60 20.84 -16.32
C LEU A 472 -11.19 20.77 -15.69
N ARG A 473 -10.17 20.40 -16.47
CA ARG A 473 -8.77 20.43 -16.02
C ARG A 473 -8.32 21.83 -15.59
N LYS A 474 -8.58 22.85 -16.41
CA LYS A 474 -8.26 24.24 -16.07
C LYS A 474 -9.01 24.70 -14.82
N GLY A 475 -10.30 24.38 -14.68
CA GLY A 475 -11.11 24.72 -13.52
C GLY A 475 -10.61 24.08 -12.22
N VAL A 476 -10.28 22.78 -12.24
CA VAL A 476 -9.75 22.06 -11.07
C VAL A 476 -8.40 22.62 -10.60
N ILE A 477 -7.56 23.12 -11.52
CA ILE A 477 -6.29 23.80 -11.19
C ILE A 477 -6.54 25.22 -10.66
N LYS A 478 -7.41 25.99 -11.34
CA LYS A 478 -7.70 27.40 -11.02
C LYS A 478 -8.40 27.57 -9.66
N TYR A 479 -9.23 26.62 -9.26
CA TYR A 479 -9.96 26.61 -7.99
C TYR A 479 -9.48 25.42 -7.15
N PRO A 480 -8.51 25.58 -6.23
CA PRO A 480 -7.89 24.48 -5.47
C PRO A 480 -8.75 23.97 -4.30
N LYS A 481 -8.21 23.03 -3.50
CA LYS A 481 -8.87 22.53 -2.29
C LYS A 481 -8.90 23.66 -1.24
N GLY A 482 -10.09 24.09 -0.85
CA GLY A 482 -10.31 25.24 0.05
C GLY A 482 -11.21 26.34 -0.54
N THR A 483 -11.42 26.36 -1.87
CA THR A 483 -12.40 27.27 -2.49
C THR A 483 -13.82 26.93 -2.02
N SER A 484 -14.53 27.91 -1.44
CA SER A 484 -15.95 27.75 -1.08
C SER A 484 -16.78 27.43 -2.32
N ARG A 485 -17.76 26.52 -2.20
CA ARG A 485 -18.61 26.05 -3.32
C ARG A 485 -17.83 25.63 -4.57
N ARG A 486 -16.60 25.11 -4.41
CA ARG A 486 -15.64 24.76 -5.48
C ARG A 486 -16.28 24.15 -6.74
N TRP A 487 -17.18 23.18 -6.57
CA TRP A 487 -17.76 22.44 -7.68
C TRP A 487 -18.87 23.20 -8.43
N GLU A 488 -19.56 24.13 -7.76
CA GLU A 488 -20.48 25.09 -8.39
C GLU A 488 -19.65 26.08 -9.24
N VAL A 489 -18.60 26.65 -8.68
CA VAL A 489 -17.68 27.57 -9.38
C VAL A 489 -16.99 26.91 -10.58
N ILE A 490 -16.58 25.64 -10.45
CA ILE A 490 -16.02 24.87 -11.58
C ILE A 490 -17.11 24.57 -12.63
N SER A 491 -18.38 24.39 -12.24
CA SER A 491 -19.50 24.22 -13.18
C SER A 491 -19.72 25.46 -14.03
N GLU A 492 -19.86 26.62 -13.37
CA GLU A 492 -20.00 27.92 -14.01
C GLU A 492 -18.81 28.23 -14.92
N TYR A 493 -17.59 27.88 -14.49
CA TYR A 493 -16.38 28.05 -15.29
C TYR A 493 -16.30 27.16 -16.55
N ILE A 494 -16.92 25.98 -16.53
CA ILE A 494 -17.05 25.11 -17.72
C ILE A 494 -18.16 25.63 -18.65
N GLY A 495 -19.22 26.22 -18.09
CA GLY A 495 -20.27 26.92 -18.84
C GLY A 495 -21.25 26.03 -19.61
N THR A 496 -21.11 24.69 -19.59
CA THR A 496 -21.96 23.76 -20.35
C THR A 496 -23.18 23.22 -19.57
N GLY A 497 -23.50 23.81 -18.40
CA GLY A 497 -24.70 23.46 -17.62
C GLY A 497 -24.68 22.06 -16.98
N ARG A 498 -23.52 21.41 -16.90
CA ARG A 498 -23.33 20.12 -16.21
C ARG A 498 -23.64 20.25 -14.72
N SER A 499 -24.14 19.19 -14.11
CA SER A 499 -24.41 19.19 -12.66
C SER A 499 -23.13 19.02 -11.82
N VAL A 500 -23.17 19.48 -10.57
CA VAL A 500 -22.09 19.27 -9.58
C VAL A 500 -21.73 17.78 -9.43
N GLU A 501 -22.73 16.89 -9.49
CA GLU A 501 -22.52 15.44 -9.44
C GLU A 501 -21.77 14.89 -10.66
N GLU A 502 -22.09 15.38 -11.86
CA GLU A 502 -21.37 15.02 -13.09
C GLU A 502 -19.92 15.49 -13.07
N ILE A 503 -19.67 16.69 -12.56
CA ILE A 503 -18.30 17.25 -12.42
C ILE A 503 -17.49 16.46 -11.40
N LEU A 504 -18.08 16.11 -10.25
CA LEU A 504 -17.47 15.23 -9.26
C LEU A 504 -17.13 13.86 -9.84
N LYS A 505 -18.08 13.26 -10.56
CA LYS A 505 -17.92 11.95 -11.22
C LYS A 505 -16.82 12.00 -12.28
N ALA A 506 -16.85 12.98 -13.18
CA ALA A 506 -15.85 13.17 -14.23
C ALA A 506 -14.46 13.52 -13.68
N THR A 507 -14.37 14.30 -12.61
CA THR A 507 -13.08 14.52 -11.94
C THR A 507 -12.51 13.19 -11.41
N LYS A 508 -13.36 12.32 -10.83
CA LYS A 508 -12.95 11.01 -10.32
C LYS A 508 -12.63 9.99 -11.43
N THR A 509 -13.31 10.03 -12.57
CA THR A 509 -13.13 9.03 -13.66
C THR A 509 -12.21 9.48 -14.80
N VAL A 510 -12.19 10.77 -15.14
CA VAL A 510 -11.46 11.34 -16.30
C VAL A 510 -10.15 12.04 -15.89
N LEU A 511 -10.08 12.65 -14.70
CA LEU A 511 -8.84 13.26 -14.19
C LEU A 511 -8.04 12.37 -13.24
N LEU A 512 -8.70 11.64 -12.33
CA LEU A 512 -8.00 10.83 -11.32
C LEU A 512 -7.62 9.41 -11.81
N GLN A 513 -8.07 8.97 -12.98
CA GLN A 513 -7.43 7.85 -13.65
C GLN A 513 -6.01 8.27 -14.06
N LYS A 514 -5.00 7.63 -13.46
CA LYS A 514 -3.63 7.71 -13.99
C LYS A 514 -3.67 7.30 -15.46
N PRO A 515 -3.08 8.06 -16.40
CA PRO A 515 -3.00 7.61 -17.78
C PRO A 515 -2.27 6.26 -17.80
N ASP A 516 -2.85 5.31 -18.52
CA ASP A 516 -2.23 4.00 -18.75
C ASP A 516 -0.84 4.22 -19.34
N SER A 517 0.20 3.83 -18.60
CA SER A 517 1.59 4.19 -18.92
C SER A 517 2.07 3.58 -20.23
N ALA A 518 1.38 2.53 -20.73
CA ALA A 518 1.61 2.00 -22.07
C ALA A 518 1.29 3.04 -23.16
N LYS A 519 0.12 3.69 -23.09
CA LYS A 519 -0.39 4.59 -24.14
C LYS A 519 0.22 6.00 -24.11
N ALA A 520 0.86 6.37 -23.00
CA ALA A 520 1.58 7.63 -22.87
C ALA A 520 2.82 7.70 -23.80
N PHE A 521 3.41 6.55 -24.15
CA PHE A 521 4.56 6.47 -25.05
C PHE A 521 4.14 6.53 -26.53
N ASP A 522 3.08 5.84 -26.91
CA ASP A 522 2.56 5.87 -28.29
C ASP A 522 2.17 7.30 -28.72
N SER A 523 1.47 8.04 -27.84
CA SER A 523 1.11 9.44 -28.11
C SER A 523 2.31 10.42 -28.10
N PHE A 524 3.48 9.98 -27.58
CA PHE A 524 4.74 10.72 -27.70
C PHE A 524 5.44 10.42 -29.04
N LEU A 525 5.31 9.20 -29.56
CA LEU A 525 5.79 8.81 -30.89
C LEU A 525 4.96 9.46 -32.01
N GLU A 526 3.62 9.41 -31.95
CA GLU A 526 2.72 10.05 -32.92
C GLU A 526 2.96 11.56 -33.07
N LYS A 527 3.39 12.25 -32.00
CA LYS A 527 3.64 13.70 -32.01
C LYS A 527 4.99 14.10 -32.59
N ARG A 528 5.86 13.14 -32.93
CA ARG A 528 7.08 13.41 -33.71
C ARG A 528 6.76 13.33 -35.20
N LYS A 529 6.63 14.49 -35.85
CA LYS A 529 6.70 14.56 -37.32
C LYS A 529 8.04 13.93 -37.77
N PRO A 530 8.07 13.12 -38.83
CA PRO A 530 9.32 12.59 -39.36
C PRO A 530 10.22 13.75 -39.81
N THR A 531 11.48 13.73 -39.40
CA THR A 531 12.48 14.73 -39.79
C THR A 531 12.78 14.60 -41.27
N VAL A 532 12.43 15.63 -42.04
CA VAL A 532 12.86 15.76 -43.44
C VAL A 532 14.38 15.86 -43.47
N SER A 533 15.02 14.96 -44.23
CA SER A 533 16.44 15.01 -44.51
C SER A 533 16.77 16.21 -45.40
N ILE A 534 17.44 17.23 -44.85
CA ILE A 534 18.00 18.34 -45.60
C ILE A 534 19.51 18.16 -45.65
N ALA A 535 20.05 17.98 -46.85
CA ALA A 535 21.47 18.12 -47.12
C ALA A 535 21.73 19.51 -47.71
N SER A 536 22.63 20.30 -47.10
CA SER A 536 23.27 21.43 -47.76
C SER A 536 24.56 21.83 -47.00
N PRO A 537 25.62 22.34 -47.69
CA PRO A 537 26.96 22.50 -47.11
C PRO A 537 27.35 23.95 -46.79
N LEU A 538 28.61 24.13 -46.33
CA LEU A 538 29.37 25.37 -46.09
C LEU A 538 28.95 26.26 -44.90
N SER A 539 29.86 26.38 -43.94
CA SER A 539 30.56 27.66 -43.73
C SER A 539 31.97 27.40 -43.20
N THR A 540 32.97 27.91 -43.92
CA THR A 540 34.40 27.79 -43.59
C THR A 540 34.90 29.16 -43.13
N ARG A 541 35.73 29.22 -42.09
CA ARG A 541 36.71 30.30 -41.92
C ARG A 541 37.91 29.83 -41.09
N GLU A 542 39.08 29.83 -41.70
CA GLU A 542 40.38 29.78 -41.02
C GLU A 542 40.74 31.16 -40.46
N GLU A 543 41.65 31.20 -39.48
CA GLU A 543 42.90 31.97 -39.57
C GLU A 543 43.88 31.59 -38.44
N LEU A 544 45.16 31.50 -38.82
CA LEU A 544 46.45 31.49 -38.09
C LEU A 544 46.56 31.20 -36.58
N GLY A 545 47.65 30.50 -36.23
CA GLY A 545 48.18 30.38 -34.87
C GLY A 545 49.52 31.11 -34.69
N GLU A 546 50.00 31.17 -33.45
CA GLU A 546 51.31 31.75 -33.10
C GLU A 546 51.99 30.99 -31.93
N SER A 547 53.26 31.30 -31.70
CA SER A 547 54.37 30.47 -31.20
C SER A 547 54.42 30.01 -29.71
N LEU A 548 55.16 28.90 -29.54
CA LEU A 548 55.90 28.41 -28.34
C LEU A 548 56.88 29.47 -27.75
N PRO A 549 57.32 29.42 -26.45
CA PRO A 549 58.22 28.35 -25.97
C PRO A 549 58.30 27.95 -24.45
N LYS A 550 58.41 26.63 -24.23
CA LYS A 550 59.47 25.87 -23.48
C LYS A 550 60.04 26.34 -22.11
N ALA A 551 59.91 25.47 -21.09
CA ALA A 551 60.96 25.13 -20.10
C ALA A 551 60.71 23.74 -19.43
N GLU A 552 61.79 23.01 -19.12
CA GLU A 552 61.87 21.66 -18.50
C GLU A 552 62.90 21.70 -17.33
N PRO A 553 63.31 20.61 -16.61
CA PRO A 553 62.91 19.16 -16.62
C PRO A 553 62.29 18.76 -15.24
N ALA A 554 62.27 17.53 -14.66
CA ALA A 554 62.76 16.15 -14.94
C ALA A 554 61.77 15.13 -14.29
N SER A 555 61.98 13.82 -14.06
CA SER A 555 63.08 12.83 -14.22
C SER A 555 62.49 11.40 -14.31
N THR A 556 63.18 10.49 -15.03
CA THR A 556 63.23 8.99 -15.07
C THR A 556 62.31 8.16 -14.14
N GLU A 557 61.81 6.95 -14.49
CA GLU A 557 62.37 5.80 -15.25
C GLU A 557 61.33 5.11 -16.19
N THR A 558 61.66 4.67 -17.43
CA THR A 558 62.08 3.30 -17.86
C THR A 558 61.22 2.14 -17.31
N VAL A 559 60.66 1.18 -18.08
CA VAL A 559 61.32 0.19 -18.97
C VAL A 559 60.36 -0.39 -20.05
N VAL A 560 60.87 -0.53 -21.30
CA VAL A 560 60.68 -1.59 -22.35
C VAL A 560 59.42 -2.47 -22.28
N GLY A 561 58.53 -2.57 -23.29
CA GLY A 561 58.68 -3.05 -24.69
C GLY A 561 57.62 -4.16 -24.94
N LYS A 562 57.27 -4.67 -26.13
CA LYS A 562 57.84 -4.65 -27.49
C LYS A 562 56.71 -4.93 -28.51
N SER A 563 56.91 -4.54 -29.78
CA SER A 563 55.94 -4.61 -30.89
C SER A 563 56.05 -5.88 -31.78
N SER A 564 55.21 -5.93 -32.83
CA SER A 564 55.18 -6.83 -34.01
C SER A 564 54.21 -8.02 -33.93
N ASP A 565 53.08 -8.04 -34.66
CA ASP A 565 52.82 -8.23 -36.12
C ASP A 565 52.71 -9.72 -36.54
N ASN A 566 51.52 -10.19 -36.95
CA ASN A 566 51.22 -10.44 -38.39
C ASN A 566 49.86 -11.13 -38.68
N ASN A 567 49.41 -10.90 -39.91
CA ASN A 567 48.24 -11.43 -40.64
C ASN A 567 47.94 -12.95 -40.56
N GLY A 568 46.69 -13.34 -40.87
CA GLY A 568 46.43 -14.66 -41.50
C GLY A 568 45.01 -15.27 -41.39
N GLU A 569 44.10 -14.85 -42.28
CA GLU A 569 42.97 -15.62 -42.87
C GLU A 569 41.95 -16.45 -42.02
N ALA A 570 40.72 -15.93 -42.04
CA ALA A 570 39.41 -16.61 -42.22
C ALA A 570 39.21 -18.12 -41.91
N SER A 571 38.42 -18.39 -40.87
CA SER A 571 37.32 -19.37 -40.92
C SER A 571 36.19 -18.97 -39.94
N GLY A 572 34.95 -19.39 -40.19
CA GLY A 572 33.77 -18.83 -39.55
C GLY A 572 33.25 -19.53 -38.28
N SER A 573 32.42 -18.79 -37.54
CA SER A 573 31.43 -19.21 -36.51
C SER A 573 31.64 -18.66 -35.09
N SER A 574 30.53 -18.18 -34.50
CA SER A 574 30.25 -17.84 -33.09
C SER A 574 30.86 -16.58 -32.43
N ASP A 575 29.94 -15.67 -32.05
CA ASP A 575 29.92 -14.80 -30.86
C ASP A 575 31.20 -14.11 -30.35
N THR A 576 31.62 -13.04 -31.04
CA THR A 576 32.42 -11.99 -30.40
C THR A 576 31.53 -11.02 -29.59
N ASP A 577 31.14 -11.40 -28.36
CA ASP A 577 30.50 -10.49 -27.38
C ASP A 577 31.51 -9.50 -26.77
N GLY A 578 32.30 -8.84 -27.63
CA GLY A 578 33.22 -7.79 -27.23
C GLY A 578 32.46 -6.59 -26.68
N TRP A 579 32.83 -6.13 -25.50
CA TRP A 579 32.33 -4.90 -24.89
C TRP A 579 33.40 -3.83 -25.01
N SER A 580 33.10 -2.72 -25.68
CA SER A 580 34.05 -1.59 -25.73
C SER A 580 34.02 -0.81 -24.41
N ALA A 581 35.13 -0.16 -24.05
CA ALA A 581 35.19 0.71 -22.88
C ALA A 581 34.17 1.87 -22.93
N VAL A 582 33.68 2.23 -24.13
CA VAL A 582 32.58 3.20 -24.30
C VAL A 582 31.23 2.56 -23.94
N GLN A 583 30.97 1.34 -24.39
CA GLN A 583 29.74 0.59 -24.05
C GLN A 583 29.66 0.24 -22.57
N GLU A 584 30.78 -0.12 -21.92
CA GLU A 584 30.80 -0.40 -20.47
C GLU A 584 30.53 0.87 -19.65
N ARG A 585 31.14 2.01 -20.01
CA ARG A 585 30.84 3.31 -19.38
C ARG A 585 29.38 3.72 -19.59
N ALA A 586 28.85 3.55 -20.81
CA ALA A 586 27.44 3.80 -21.13
C ALA A 586 26.51 2.91 -20.30
N LEU A 587 26.82 1.61 -20.12
CA LEU A 587 26.04 0.69 -19.30
C LEU A 587 26.04 1.12 -17.83
N VAL A 588 27.20 1.46 -17.25
CA VAL A 588 27.31 1.93 -15.87
C VAL A 588 26.58 3.25 -15.67
N GLN A 589 26.66 4.18 -16.63
CA GLN A 589 25.91 5.43 -16.60
C GLN A 589 24.40 5.20 -16.70
N ALA A 590 23.94 4.35 -17.62
CA ALA A 590 22.53 3.99 -17.78
C ALA A 590 21.96 3.28 -16.54
N LEU A 591 22.75 2.45 -15.86
CA LEU A 591 22.36 1.80 -14.62
C LEU A 591 22.26 2.76 -13.42
N LYS A 592 22.99 3.89 -13.45
CA LYS A 592 22.87 4.99 -12.49
C LYS A 592 21.67 5.89 -12.79
N THR A 593 21.43 6.24 -14.06
CA THR A 593 20.30 7.09 -14.47
C THR A 593 18.94 6.39 -14.37
N PHE A 594 18.91 5.05 -14.47
CA PHE A 594 17.71 4.24 -14.29
C PHE A 594 17.88 3.31 -13.07
N PRO A 595 17.42 3.72 -11.86
CA PRO A 595 17.36 2.88 -10.66
C PRO A 595 16.48 1.63 -10.81
N LYS A 596 16.49 0.73 -9.81
CA LYS A 596 15.78 -0.56 -9.82
C LYS A 596 14.25 -0.41 -9.95
N GLU A 597 13.74 0.73 -9.50
CA GLU A 597 12.34 1.13 -9.41
C GLU A 597 11.80 1.66 -10.76
N THR A 598 12.67 1.83 -11.76
CA THR A 598 12.31 2.36 -13.08
C THR A 598 11.46 1.35 -13.87
N SER A 599 10.24 1.73 -14.26
CA SER A 599 9.44 0.91 -15.19
C SER A 599 10.19 0.69 -16.51
N GLN A 600 10.16 -0.53 -17.05
CA GLN A 600 10.92 -0.94 -18.24
C GLN A 600 12.44 -0.65 -18.15
N ARG A 601 13.02 -0.69 -16.93
CA ARG A 601 14.44 -0.39 -16.66
C ARG A 601 15.39 -0.92 -17.73
N TRP A 602 15.27 -2.20 -18.06
CA TRP A 602 16.22 -2.88 -18.94
C TRP A 602 16.09 -2.49 -20.42
N GLU A 603 14.91 -2.11 -20.88
CA GLU A 603 14.69 -1.55 -22.23
C GLU A 603 15.33 -0.16 -22.33
N ARG A 604 15.15 0.68 -21.28
CA ARG A 604 15.78 2.01 -21.19
C ARG A 604 17.30 1.94 -21.07
N VAL A 605 17.82 0.97 -20.31
CA VAL A 605 19.26 0.70 -20.22
C VAL A 605 19.83 0.27 -21.56
N ALA A 606 19.19 -0.67 -22.27
CA ALA A 606 19.65 -1.09 -23.60
C ALA A 606 19.58 0.04 -24.64
N ALA A 607 18.51 0.84 -24.63
CA ALA A 607 18.39 2.02 -25.51
C ALA A 607 19.48 3.08 -25.27
N ALA A 608 20.10 3.10 -24.08
CA ALA A 608 21.21 3.98 -23.73
C ALA A 608 22.60 3.38 -23.98
N VAL A 609 22.71 2.11 -24.41
CA VAL A 609 23.98 1.42 -24.70
C VAL A 609 24.07 1.11 -26.21
N PRO A 610 24.88 1.84 -26.99
CA PRO A 610 24.95 1.67 -28.44
C PRO A 610 25.30 0.24 -28.86
N GLY A 611 24.42 -0.38 -29.66
CA GLY A 611 24.65 -1.68 -30.29
C GLY A 611 24.57 -2.90 -29.37
N LYS A 612 24.02 -2.78 -28.14
CA LYS A 612 23.83 -3.92 -27.24
C LYS A 612 22.35 -4.15 -26.91
N THR A 613 21.94 -5.43 -26.89
CA THR A 613 20.56 -5.83 -26.59
C THR A 613 20.26 -5.83 -25.09
N VAL A 614 18.97 -5.89 -24.74
CA VAL A 614 18.48 -6.08 -23.36
C VAL A 614 19.10 -7.29 -22.68
N ILE A 615 19.31 -8.39 -23.41
CA ILE A 615 19.86 -9.65 -22.89
C ILE A 615 21.36 -9.47 -22.60
N GLN A 616 22.12 -8.89 -23.53
CA GLN A 616 23.54 -8.59 -23.34
C GLN A 616 23.78 -7.63 -22.17
N CYS A 617 22.99 -6.56 -22.04
CA CYS A 617 23.09 -5.62 -20.92
C CYS A 617 22.81 -6.27 -19.56
N LYS A 618 21.86 -7.21 -19.48
CA LYS A 618 21.58 -8.00 -18.27
C LYS A 618 22.73 -8.94 -17.92
N LYS A 619 23.28 -9.65 -18.92
CA LYS A 619 24.42 -10.57 -18.77
C LYS A 619 25.65 -9.83 -18.23
N LYS A 620 26.04 -8.73 -18.89
CA LYS A 620 27.19 -7.90 -18.48
C LYS A 620 27.01 -7.27 -17.10
N PHE A 621 25.78 -6.89 -16.71
CA PHE A 621 25.49 -6.44 -15.35
C PHE A 621 25.67 -7.56 -14.30
N ALA A 622 25.29 -8.80 -14.62
CA ALA A 622 25.52 -9.94 -13.74
C ALA A 622 27.03 -10.20 -13.55
N GLU A 623 27.81 -10.19 -14.63
CA GLU A 623 29.28 -10.30 -14.59
C GLU A 623 29.92 -9.20 -13.72
N LEU A 624 29.53 -7.93 -13.91
CA LEU A 624 30.01 -6.82 -13.09
C LEU A 624 29.63 -6.96 -11.60
N LYS A 625 28.44 -7.48 -11.31
CA LYS A 625 28.00 -7.74 -9.94
C LYS A 625 28.83 -8.85 -9.28
N GLU A 626 29.14 -9.92 -10.01
CA GLU A 626 29.99 -11.00 -9.51
C GLU A 626 31.45 -10.57 -9.34
N LEU A 627 31.98 -9.72 -10.23
CA LEU A 627 33.31 -9.12 -10.08
C LEU A 627 33.43 -8.22 -8.84
N ILE A 628 32.39 -7.44 -8.54
CA ILE A 628 32.32 -6.64 -7.30
C ILE A 628 32.18 -7.55 -6.07
N ARG A 629 31.42 -8.65 -6.17
CA ARG A 629 31.23 -9.63 -5.09
C ARG A 629 32.53 -10.36 -4.74
N SER A 630 33.23 -10.89 -5.74
CA SER A 630 34.51 -11.59 -5.55
C SER A 630 35.61 -10.68 -5.03
N LYS A 631 35.69 -9.43 -5.53
CA LYS A 631 36.64 -8.43 -5.01
C LYS A 631 36.32 -7.97 -3.58
N LYS A 632 35.10 -8.18 -3.08
CA LYS A 632 34.70 -7.89 -1.69
C LYS A 632 34.90 -9.08 -0.74
N THR A 633 35.11 -10.30 -1.25
CA THR A 633 35.41 -11.51 -0.45
C THR A 633 36.89 -11.88 -0.44
N GLY A 634 37.75 -11.05 -1.04
CA GLY A 634 39.21 -11.24 -1.12
C GLY A 634 40.01 -10.18 -0.36
N VAL A 635 39.43 -9.66 0.73
CA VAL A 635 40.04 -8.73 1.70
C VAL A 635 39.70 -9.25 3.10
#